data_AF-A0A3B4YDP3-F1
#
_entry.id   AF-A0A3B4YDP3-F1
#
_cell.length_a   1.000
_cell.length_b   1.000
_cell.length_c   1.000
_cell.angle_alpha   90.00
_cell.angle_beta   90.00
_cell.angle_gamma   90.00
#
_symmetry.space_group_name_H-M   'P 1'
#
loop_
_entity.id
_entity.type
_entity.pdbx_description
1 polymer ?
#
loop_
_entity_poly.entity_id
_entity_poly.type
_entity_poly.pdbx_seq_one_letter_code
_entity_poly.pdbx_strand_id
1 'polypeptide(L)'
;MSGRGKGGKGLGKGGAKRHRKVLRDNIQGITKPAIRRLARRGGVKRISGLIYEETRGVLKVFLENVIRDASVSKTGKKKRKTRKESYAIYVYKVLKQVHPDTGISSKAMSIMNSFVSDIFERIAGESSRLAPVSYTHLNHTQAD
;
A
#
# COMPACT_ATOMS: atom_id res chain seq x y z
N MET A 1 -16.36 25.47 59.20
CA MET A 1 -15.40 24.69 58.38
C MET A 1 -16.13 23.49 57.80
N SER A 2 -16.27 23.38 56.47
CA SER A 2 -16.74 22.15 55.81
C SER A 2 -15.99 21.99 54.48
N GLY A 3 -14.99 21.12 54.49
CA GLY A 3 -14.09 20.87 53.36
C GLY A 3 -14.82 20.22 52.18
N ARG A 4 -14.61 20.78 50.99
CA ARG A 4 -15.09 20.21 49.72
C ARG A 4 -14.02 19.29 49.15
N GLY A 5 -14.11 18.01 49.49
CA GLY A 5 -13.28 16.96 48.93
C GLY A 5 -13.46 16.84 47.41
N LYS A 6 -12.35 16.65 46.69
CA LYS A 6 -12.36 16.30 45.26
C LYS A 6 -12.55 14.79 45.11
N GLY A 7 -13.79 14.36 44.90
CA GLY A 7 -14.13 13.02 44.43
C GLY A 7 -15.06 13.12 43.23
N GLY A 8 -14.70 12.49 42.11
CA GLY A 8 -15.57 12.51 40.93
C GLY A 8 -14.98 11.90 39.67
N LYS A 9 -14.92 10.58 39.64
CA LYS A 9 -14.62 9.66 38.52
C LYS A 9 -15.35 10.07 37.23
N GLY A 10 -14.60 10.53 36.22
CA GLY A 10 -15.11 10.81 34.88
C GLY A 10 -14.66 9.73 33.90
N LEU A 11 -15.55 8.76 33.70
CA LEU A 11 -15.48 7.65 32.75
C LEU A 11 -15.02 8.13 31.36
N GLY A 12 -14.23 7.29 30.70
CA GLY A 12 -13.58 7.56 29.42
C GLY A 12 -14.52 8.24 28.42
N LYS A 13 -14.18 9.47 28.05
CA LYS A 13 -14.75 10.10 26.87
C LYS A 13 -14.27 9.28 25.67
N GLY A 14 -15.17 8.45 25.15
CA GLY A 14 -14.99 7.73 23.90
C GLY A 14 -14.35 8.64 22.87
N GLY A 15 -13.30 8.14 22.21
CA GLY A 15 -12.45 8.91 21.32
C GLY A 15 -13.29 9.76 20.38
N ALA A 16 -13.21 11.08 20.55
CA ALA A 16 -13.85 12.02 19.64
C ALA A 16 -13.50 11.60 18.20
N LYS A 17 -14.52 11.28 17.40
CA LYS A 17 -14.33 10.93 15.99
C LYS A 17 -13.57 12.08 15.34
N ARG A 18 -12.29 11.85 15.04
CA ARG A 18 -11.43 12.82 14.38
C ARG A 18 -12.01 13.06 13.00
N HIS A 19 -12.69 14.19 12.83
CA HIS A 19 -13.09 14.65 11.51
C HIS A 19 -11.84 14.76 10.63
N ARG A 20 -11.89 14.14 9.46
CA ARG A 20 -10.81 14.19 8.48
C ARG A 20 -10.53 15.65 8.13
N LYS A 21 -9.33 16.14 8.43
CA LYS A 21 -8.93 17.52 8.12
C LYS A 21 -8.98 17.72 6.61
N VAL A 22 -9.66 18.78 6.18
CA VAL A 22 -9.63 19.22 4.78
C VAL A 22 -8.22 19.70 4.47
N LEU A 23 -7.64 19.19 3.39
CA LEU A 23 -6.36 19.65 2.88
C LEU A 23 -6.53 21.08 2.35
N ARG A 24 -5.70 22.00 2.83
CA ARG A 24 -5.61 23.41 2.43
C ARG A 24 -4.14 23.79 2.35
N ASP A 25 -3.84 24.97 1.82
CA ASP A 25 -2.48 25.49 1.90
C ASP A 25 -2.12 25.78 3.36
N ASN A 26 -1.33 24.86 3.93
CA ASN A 26 -0.95 24.86 5.34
C ASN A 26 0.44 25.46 5.56
N ILE A 27 1.08 26.04 4.54
CA ILE A 27 2.46 26.52 4.67
C ILE A 27 2.60 27.61 5.73
N GLN A 28 1.55 28.41 5.94
CA GLN A 28 1.50 29.42 7.00
C GLN A 28 1.44 28.84 8.42
N GLY A 29 1.12 27.54 8.55
CA GLY A 29 1.23 26.79 9.81
C GLY A 29 2.68 26.67 10.31
N ILE A 30 3.66 26.87 9.43
CA ILE A 30 5.06 27.06 9.82
C ILE A 30 5.22 28.51 10.29
N THR A 31 5.03 28.70 11.60
CA THR A 31 4.94 30.03 12.20
C THR A 31 6.30 30.74 12.29
N LYS A 32 6.29 32.09 12.31
CA LYS A 32 7.51 32.91 12.49
C LYS A 32 8.36 32.51 13.72
N PRO A 33 7.78 32.18 14.89
CA PRO A 33 8.55 31.66 16.02
C PRO A 33 9.24 30.32 15.74
N ALA A 34 8.62 29.42 14.97
CA ALA A 34 9.22 28.15 14.59
C ALA A 34 10.45 28.36 13.70
N ILE A 35 10.33 29.21 12.69
CA ILE A 35 11.45 29.61 11.80
C ILE A 35 12.57 30.26 12.63
N ARG A 36 12.21 31.18 13.55
CA ARG A 36 13.19 31.84 14.42
C ARG A 36 13.94 30.81 15.29
N ARG A 37 13.24 29.84 15.90
CA ARG A 37 13.87 28.78 16.70
C ARG A 37 14.86 27.95 15.88
N LEU A 38 14.51 27.58 14.65
CA LEU A 38 15.41 26.85 13.75
C LEU A 38 16.64 27.68 13.38
N ALA A 39 16.45 28.92 12.98
CA ALA A 39 17.53 29.83 12.65
C ALA A 39 18.46 30.07 13.85
N ARG A 40 17.92 30.22 15.07
CA ARG A 40 18.74 30.33 16.29
C ARG A 40 19.58 29.07 16.54
N ARG A 41 19.00 27.88 16.34
CA ARG A 41 19.75 26.61 16.44
C ARG A 41 20.90 26.56 15.43
N GLY A 42 20.72 27.14 14.24
CA GLY A 42 21.77 27.29 13.23
C GLY A 42 22.73 28.48 13.45
N GLY A 43 22.70 29.15 14.61
CA GLY A 43 23.62 30.26 14.92
C GLY A 43 23.24 31.61 14.29
N VAL A 44 22.07 31.75 13.66
CA VAL A 44 21.65 33.00 13.02
C VAL A 44 21.28 34.03 14.09
N LYS A 45 22.02 35.16 14.15
CA LYS A 45 21.89 36.22 15.17
C LYS A 45 20.91 37.35 14.83
N ARG A 46 20.69 37.66 13.55
CA ARG A 46 19.66 38.60 13.08
C ARG A 46 18.92 37.99 11.90
N ILE A 47 17.61 38.22 11.79
CA ILE A 47 16.75 37.64 10.75
C ILE A 47 15.91 38.77 10.16
N SER A 48 16.05 38.98 8.85
CA SER A 48 15.23 39.95 8.11
C SER A 48 13.76 39.51 8.02
N GLY A 49 12.84 40.46 7.82
CA GLY A 49 11.41 40.20 7.68
C GLY A 49 11.06 39.33 6.48
N LEU A 50 11.84 39.42 5.39
CA LEU A 50 11.57 38.70 4.15
C LEU A 50 11.87 37.19 4.27
N ILE A 51 12.76 36.81 5.20
CA ILE A 51 13.21 35.43 5.39
C ILE A 51 12.06 34.49 5.78
N TYR A 52 10.99 34.99 6.42
CA TYR A 52 9.91 34.10 6.86
C TYR A 52 9.12 33.50 5.67
N GLU A 53 8.84 34.28 4.64
CA GLU A 53 8.14 33.77 3.46
C GLU A 53 9.08 32.97 2.55
N GLU A 54 10.34 33.41 2.43
CA GLU A 54 11.35 32.68 1.67
C GLU A 54 11.64 31.29 2.24
N THR A 55 11.78 31.18 3.57
CA THR A 55 11.96 29.88 4.25
C THR A 55 10.78 28.94 3.99
N ARG A 56 9.56 29.48 3.94
CA ARG A 56 8.35 28.69 3.64
C ARG A 56 8.37 28.19 2.21
N GLY A 57 8.75 29.03 1.25
CA GLY A 57 8.93 28.64 -0.15
C GLY A 57 9.93 27.50 -0.31
N VAL A 58 11.13 27.67 0.28
CA VAL A 58 12.18 26.64 0.26
C VAL A 58 11.72 25.33 0.89
N LEU A 59 11.07 25.40 2.05
CA LEU A 59 10.56 24.21 2.73
C LEU A 59 9.50 23.47 1.91
N LYS A 60 8.61 24.20 1.22
CA LYS A 60 7.59 23.62 0.34
C LYS A 60 8.24 22.85 -0.80
N VAL A 61 9.15 23.50 -1.55
CA VAL A 61 9.85 22.88 -2.68
C VAL A 61 10.67 21.67 -2.24
N PHE A 62 11.38 21.78 -1.12
CA PHE A 62 12.17 20.68 -0.58
C PHE A 62 11.30 19.46 -0.22
N LEU A 63 10.18 19.67 0.48
CA LEU A 63 9.27 18.59 0.84
C LEU A 63 8.57 17.99 -0.38
N GLU A 64 8.21 18.79 -1.38
CA GLU A 64 7.66 18.30 -2.64
C GLU A 64 8.62 17.32 -3.32
N ASN A 65 9.90 17.68 -3.41
CA ASN A 65 10.92 16.82 -4.03
C ASN A 65 11.16 15.54 -3.22
N VAL A 66 11.36 15.65 -1.90
CA VAL A 66 11.57 14.48 -1.02
C VAL A 66 10.37 13.53 -1.06
N ILE A 67 9.14 14.06 -1.05
CA ILE A 67 7.94 13.24 -1.12
C ILE A 67 7.79 12.63 -2.52
N ARG A 68 8.12 13.36 -3.59
CA ARG A 68 8.11 12.82 -4.95
C ARG A 68 9.05 11.62 -5.04
N ASP A 69 10.29 11.75 -4.62
CA ASP A 69 11.28 10.67 -4.67
C ASP A 69 10.87 9.49 -3.78
N ALA A 70 10.45 9.75 -2.53
CA ALA A 70 9.95 8.72 -1.63
C ALA A 70 8.66 8.05 -2.15
N SER A 71 7.83 8.80 -2.88
CA SER A 71 6.64 8.26 -3.52
C SER A 71 7.00 7.42 -4.73
N VAL A 72 8.00 7.78 -5.54
CA VAL A 72 8.48 6.95 -6.66
C VAL A 72 9.02 5.61 -6.12
N SER A 73 9.76 5.62 -5.01
CA SER A 73 10.23 4.38 -4.37
C SER A 73 9.10 3.53 -3.74
N LYS A 74 7.98 4.15 -3.33
CA LYS A 74 6.82 3.45 -2.71
C LYS A 74 5.65 3.17 -3.66
N THR A 75 5.60 3.82 -4.82
CA THR A 75 4.55 3.65 -5.84
C THR A 75 4.80 2.44 -6.73
N GLY A 76 5.93 1.75 -6.57
CA GLY A 76 6.09 0.39 -7.08
C GLY A 76 5.20 -0.66 -6.39
N LYS A 77 4.75 -0.45 -5.14
CA LYS A 77 3.85 -1.39 -4.43
C LYS A 77 2.98 -0.69 -3.38
N LYS A 78 1.98 0.10 -3.79
CA LYS A 78 0.74 0.14 -3.00
C LYS A 78 0.28 -1.32 -2.93
N LYS A 79 0.30 -1.96 -1.76
CA LYS A 79 -0.45 -3.20 -1.53
C LYS A 79 -1.93 -2.85 -1.75
N ARG A 80 -2.39 -2.79 -3.01
CA ARG A 80 -3.75 -3.20 -3.33
C ARG A 80 -3.87 -4.54 -2.64
N LYS A 81 -4.96 -4.75 -1.90
CA LYS A 81 -5.34 -6.09 -1.46
C LYS A 81 -5.60 -6.85 -2.75
N THR A 82 -4.55 -7.41 -3.36
CA THR A 82 -4.66 -8.26 -4.54
C THR A 82 -5.61 -9.35 -4.08
N ARG A 83 -6.79 -9.42 -4.70
CA ARG A 83 -7.73 -10.50 -4.43
C ARG A 83 -6.92 -11.76 -4.63
N LYS A 84 -6.71 -12.54 -3.56
CA LYS A 84 -6.00 -13.80 -3.67
C LYS A 84 -6.87 -14.64 -4.61
N GLU A 85 -6.40 -14.85 -5.83
CA GLU A 85 -7.09 -15.71 -6.77
C GLU A 85 -7.20 -17.08 -6.12
N SER A 86 -8.44 -17.55 -6.02
CA SER A 86 -8.74 -18.80 -5.35
C SER A 86 -9.60 -19.64 -6.25
N TYR A 87 -9.15 -20.88 -6.45
CA TYR A 87 -9.88 -21.90 -7.18
C TYR A 87 -10.90 -22.65 -6.31
N ALA A 88 -11.12 -22.19 -5.07
CA ALA A 88 -11.91 -22.91 -4.07
C ALA A 88 -13.34 -23.24 -4.54
N ILE A 89 -13.98 -22.35 -5.28
CA ILE A 89 -15.34 -22.59 -5.82
C ILE A 89 -15.31 -23.76 -6.80
N TYR A 90 -14.31 -23.83 -7.68
CA TYR A 90 -14.20 -24.91 -8.67
C TYR A 90 -13.82 -26.24 -8.03
N VAL A 91 -12.86 -26.21 -7.11
CA VAL A 91 -12.46 -27.39 -6.32
C VAL A 91 -13.67 -27.92 -5.54
N TYR A 92 -14.47 -27.04 -4.94
CA TYR A 92 -15.67 -27.44 -4.20
C TYR A 92 -16.75 -28.03 -5.11
N LYS A 93 -16.98 -27.44 -6.29
CA LYS A 93 -17.93 -27.99 -7.28
C LYS A 93 -17.55 -29.40 -7.71
N VAL A 94 -16.29 -29.62 -8.06
CA VAL A 94 -15.79 -30.95 -8.43
C VAL A 94 -15.88 -31.91 -7.25
N LEU A 95 -15.48 -31.49 -6.05
CA LEU A 95 -15.56 -32.31 -4.84
C LEU A 95 -17.00 -32.79 -4.58
N LYS A 96 -18.00 -31.93 -4.73
CA LYS A 96 -19.41 -32.31 -4.51
C LYS A 96 -19.99 -33.18 -5.63
N GLN A 97 -19.46 -33.08 -6.84
CA GLN A 97 -19.79 -34.00 -7.92
C GLN A 97 -19.28 -35.41 -7.64
N VAL A 98 -18.07 -35.55 -7.09
CA VAL A 98 -17.45 -36.87 -6.83
C VAL A 98 -17.80 -37.46 -5.46
N HIS A 99 -17.96 -36.61 -4.45
CA HIS A 99 -18.23 -36.99 -3.05
C HIS A 99 -19.19 -35.99 -2.38
N PRO A 100 -20.51 -36.20 -2.52
CA PRO A 100 -21.53 -35.27 -2.02
C PRO A 100 -21.42 -34.94 -0.53
N ASP A 101 -21.05 -35.91 0.30
CA ASP A 101 -21.03 -35.77 1.76
C ASP A 101 -19.67 -35.34 2.32
N THR A 102 -18.63 -35.32 1.48
CA THR A 102 -17.27 -35.00 1.93
C THR A 102 -17.05 -33.49 2.05
N GLY A 103 -16.44 -33.07 3.15
CA GLY A 103 -15.95 -31.71 3.37
C GLY A 103 -14.45 -31.59 3.12
N ILE A 104 -13.97 -30.40 2.80
CA ILE A 104 -12.55 -30.09 2.65
C ILE A 104 -12.12 -29.04 3.66
N SER A 105 -11.01 -29.29 4.36
CA SER A 105 -10.46 -28.34 5.33
C SER A 105 -9.81 -27.14 4.63
N SER A 106 -9.68 -26.01 5.33
CA SER A 106 -9.02 -24.81 4.80
C SER A 106 -7.54 -25.05 4.47
N LYS A 107 -6.85 -25.93 5.22
CA LYS A 107 -5.47 -26.32 4.95
C LYS A 107 -5.37 -27.14 3.67
N ALA A 108 -6.24 -28.14 3.50
CA ALA A 108 -6.31 -28.93 2.27
C ALA A 108 -6.68 -28.05 1.06
N MET A 109 -7.61 -27.11 1.23
CA MET A 109 -7.96 -26.15 0.17
C MET A 109 -6.77 -25.27 -0.24
N SER A 110 -5.93 -24.83 0.72
CA SER A 110 -4.73 -24.07 0.39
C SER A 110 -3.73 -24.88 -0.43
N ILE A 111 -3.60 -26.19 -0.15
CA ILE A 111 -2.73 -27.10 -0.92
C ILE A 111 -3.29 -27.26 -2.34
N MET A 112 -4.60 -27.49 -2.47
CA MET A 112 -5.28 -27.59 -3.77
C MET A 112 -5.09 -26.32 -4.60
N ASN A 113 -5.14 -25.15 -3.98
CA ASN A 113 -4.97 -23.88 -4.70
C ASN A 113 -3.56 -23.73 -5.28
N SER A 114 -2.52 -24.17 -4.55
CA SER A 114 -1.14 -24.19 -5.05
C SER A 114 -0.96 -25.24 -6.14
N PHE A 115 -1.47 -26.45 -5.92
CA PHE A 115 -1.38 -27.54 -6.91
C PHE A 115 -1.96 -27.16 -8.28
N VAL A 116 -3.12 -26.49 -8.30
CA VAL A 116 -3.74 -26.01 -9.54
C VAL A 116 -2.86 -24.96 -10.22
N SER A 117 -2.31 -24.01 -9.47
CA SER A 117 -1.35 -23.03 -10.01
C SER A 117 -0.14 -23.70 -10.63
N ASP A 118 0.47 -24.67 -9.95
CA ASP A 118 1.68 -25.36 -10.42
C ASP A 118 1.43 -26.11 -11.74
N ILE A 119 0.26 -26.74 -11.88
CA ILE A 119 -0.12 -27.41 -13.14
C ILE A 119 -0.27 -26.39 -14.27
N PHE A 120 -0.96 -25.26 -14.03
CA PHE A 120 -1.13 -24.25 -15.06
C PHE A 120 0.20 -23.62 -15.50
N GLU A 121 1.10 -23.34 -14.55
CA GLU A 121 2.43 -22.84 -14.86
C GLU A 121 3.24 -23.84 -15.68
N ARG A 122 3.14 -25.13 -15.37
CA ARG A 122 3.78 -26.20 -16.14
C ARG A 122 3.23 -26.27 -17.57
N ILE A 123 1.90 -26.28 -17.73
CA ILE A 123 1.26 -26.32 -19.04
C ILE A 123 1.62 -25.08 -19.86
N ALA A 124 1.58 -23.89 -19.26
CA ALA A 124 1.95 -22.64 -19.94
C ALA A 124 3.42 -22.66 -20.36
N GLY A 125 4.31 -23.17 -19.50
CA GLY A 125 5.73 -23.34 -19.79
C GLY A 125 6.00 -24.33 -20.93
N GLU A 126 5.32 -25.48 -20.94
CA GLU A 126 5.41 -26.46 -22.03
C GLU A 126 4.85 -25.87 -23.34
N SER A 127 3.69 -25.22 -23.29
CA SER A 127 3.06 -24.57 -24.46
C SER A 127 3.94 -23.47 -25.06
N SER A 128 4.57 -22.65 -24.22
CA SER A 128 5.48 -21.58 -24.67
C SER A 128 6.73 -22.12 -25.37
N ARG A 129 7.20 -23.32 -25.03
CA ARG A 129 8.35 -23.95 -25.69
C ARG A 129 7.98 -24.56 -27.04
N LEU A 130 6.73 -24.98 -27.20
CA LEU A 130 6.21 -25.56 -28.45
C LEU A 130 5.77 -24.49 -29.46
N ALA A 131 5.39 -23.29 -29.01
CA ALA A 131 4.92 -22.22 -29.90
C ALA A 131 5.90 -21.81 -31.03
N PRO A 132 7.23 -21.79 -30.84
CA PRO A 132 8.17 -21.53 -31.94
C PRO A 132 8.30 -22.70 -32.93
N VAL A 133 8.07 -23.93 -32.47
CA VAL A 133 8.26 -25.16 -33.27
C VAL A 133 7.16 -25.31 -34.33
N SER A 134 5.97 -24.78 -34.09
CA SER A 134 4.86 -24.81 -35.05
C SER A 134 5.11 -23.96 -36.31
N TYR A 135 5.88 -22.86 -36.20
CA TYR A 135 6.21 -22.02 -37.36
C TYR A 135 7.38 -22.55 -38.19
N THR A 136 8.24 -23.40 -37.63
CA THR A 136 9.40 -23.94 -38.35
C THR A 136 9.08 -25.22 -39.13
N HIS A 137 8.12 -26.03 -38.68
CA HIS A 137 7.71 -27.24 -39.40
C HIS A 137 6.81 -26.98 -40.62
N LEU A 138 6.20 -25.79 -40.75
CA LEU A 138 5.40 -25.44 -41.95
C LEU A 138 6.25 -25.01 -43.15
N ASN A 139 7.54 -24.74 -42.97
CA ASN A 139 8.41 -24.22 -44.05
C ASN A 139 9.25 -25.30 -44.74
N HIS A 140 9.17 -26.57 -44.32
CA HIS A 140 9.98 -27.67 -44.88
C HIS A 140 9.21 -28.66 -45.77
N THR A 141 7.91 -28.46 -46.01
CA THR A 141 7.10 -29.32 -46.91
C THR A 141 6.76 -28.63 -48.24
N GLN A 142 7.38 -27.49 -48.54
CA GLN A 142 7.28 -26.79 -49.83
C GLN A 142 8.68 -26.52 -50.41
N ALA A 143 9.47 -27.58 -50.55
CA ALA A 143 10.71 -27.56 -51.33
C ALA A 143 11.02 -29.01 -51.72
N ASP A 144 10.25 -29.54 -52.66
CA ASP A 144 10.61 -30.57 -53.65
C ASP A 144 9.46 -30.69 -54.67
#